data_AF-A0A927VP74-F1
#
_entry.id   AF-A0A927VP74-F1
#
_cell.length_a   1.000
_cell.length_b   1.000
_cell.length_c   1.000
_cell.angle_alpha   90.00
_cell.angle_beta   90.00
_cell.angle_gamma   90.00
#
_symmetry.space_group_name_H-M   'P 1'
#
loop_
_entity.id
_entity.type
_entity.pdbx_description
1 polymer ?
#
loop_
_entity_poly.entity_id
_entity_poly.type
_entity_poly.pdbx_seq_one_letter_code
_entity_poly.pdbx_strand_id
1 'polypeptide(L)' 'MKNLKMKSARVARDLSQQQLADLIGVSRQTISAIEKGDYNPTINLCIAICRELGKT' A
#
# COMPACT_ATOMS: atom_id res chain seq x y z
N MET A 1 4.74 -5.38 13.19
CA MET A 1 3.28 -5.58 13.36
C MET A 1 2.64 -5.43 11.98
N LYS A 2 1.79 -6.36 11.53
CA LYS A 2 1.22 -6.32 10.16
C LYS A 2 0.32 -5.10 9.94
N ASN A 3 0.44 -4.44 8.78
CA ASN A 3 -0.43 -3.32 8.40
C ASN A 3 -1.73 -3.82 7.76
N LEU A 4 -2.62 -4.35 8.61
CA LEU A 4 -3.88 -4.97 8.18
C LEU A 4 -4.85 -3.95 7.57
N LYS A 5 -4.80 -2.69 8.00
CA LYS A 5 -5.67 -1.62 7.47
C LYS A 5 -5.38 -1.34 6.00
N MET A 6 -4.11 -1.20 5.63
CA MET A 6 -3.71 -1.03 4.23
C MET A 6 -4.13 -2.22 3.38
N LYS A 7 -3.87 -3.45 3.86
CA LYS A 7 -4.24 -4.67 3.14
C LYS A 7 -5.75 -4.74 2.88
N SER A 8 -6.57 -4.49 3.90
CA SER A 8 -8.03 -4.47 3.76
C SER A 8 -8.51 -3.42 2.77
N ALA A 9 -7.94 -2.21 2.79
CA ALA A 9 -8.29 -1.15 1.84
C ALA A 9 -7.91 -1.50 0.39
N ARG A 10 -6.76 -2.15 0.18
CA ARG A 10 -6.34 -2.65 -1.14
C ARG A 10 -7.29 -3.72 -1.66
N VAL A 11 -7.64 -4.70 -0.83
CA VAL A 11 -8.57 -5.78 -1.20
C VAL A 11 -9.97 -5.23 -1.48
N ALA A 12 -10.44 -4.22 -0.74
CA ALA A 12 -11.73 -3.58 -0.99
C ALA A 12 -11.83 -2.85 -2.34
N ARG A 13 -10.69 -2.58 -3.00
CA ARG A 13 -10.64 -2.03 -4.37
C ARG A 13 -10.32 -3.11 -5.43
N ASP A 14 -10.34 -4.39 -5.07
CA ASP A 14 -9.95 -5.52 -5.92
C ASP A 14 -8.55 -5.40 -6.54
N LEU A 15 -7.65 -4.70 -5.85
CA LEU A 15 -6.26 -4.53 -6.30
C LEU A 15 -5.37 -5.65 -5.75
N SER A 16 -4.54 -6.23 -6.60
CA SER A 16 -3.38 -7.02 -6.18
C SER A 16 -2.26 -6.10 -5.65
N GLN A 17 -1.28 -6.67 -4.94
CA GLN A 17 -0.10 -5.92 -4.51
C GLN A 17 0.68 -5.33 -5.69
N GLN A 18 0.74 -6.05 -6.82
CA GLN A 18 1.41 -5.58 -8.04
C GLN A 18 0.66 -4.38 -8.63
N GLN A 19 -0.66 -4.48 -8.78
CA GLN A 19 -1.47 -3.38 -9.33
C GLN A 19 -1.38 -2.12 -8.47
N LEU A 20 -1.44 -2.23 -7.14
CA LEU A 20 -1.24 -1.06 -6.28
C LEU A 20 0.17 -0.48 -6.44
N ALA A 21 1.19 -1.34 -6.57
CA ALA A 21 2.56 -0.90 -6.77
C ALA A 21 2.72 -0.13 -8.10
N ASP A 22 2.12 -0.65 -9.17
CA ASP A 22 2.14 -0.02 -10.50
C ASP A 22 1.44 1.34 -10.49
N LEU A 23 0.30 1.45 -9.81
CA LEU A 23 -0.47 2.70 -9.70
C LEU A 23 0.31 3.81 -8.98
N ILE A 24 1.10 3.46 -7.96
CA ILE A 24 1.86 4.45 -7.16
C ILE A 24 3.34 4.54 -7.57
N GLY A 25 3.78 3.78 -8.58
CA GLY A 25 5.15 3.82 -9.10
C GLY A 25 6.21 3.22 -8.18
N VAL A 26 5.89 2.14 -7.47
CA VAL A 26 6.85 1.41 -6.61
C VAL A 26 6.92 -0.07 -6.96
N SER A 27 7.82 -0.80 -6.31
CA SER A 27 7.90 -2.26 -6.48
C SER A 27 6.82 -2.99 -5.68
N ARG A 28 6.39 -4.17 -6.14
CA ARG A 28 5.52 -5.06 -5.36
C ARG A 28 6.11 -5.41 -3.99
N GLN A 29 7.43 -5.54 -3.92
CA GLN A 29 8.17 -5.82 -2.69
C GLN A 29 7.98 -4.69 -1.66
N THR A 30 7.94 -3.43 -2.12
CA THR A 30 7.64 -2.27 -1.28
C THR A 30 6.26 -2.40 -0.64
N ILE A 31 5.22 -2.69 -1.43
CA ILE A 31 3.86 -2.91 -0.91
C ILE A 31 3.83 -4.07 0.10
N SER A 32 4.48 -5.19 -0.23
CA SER A 32 4.55 -6.36 0.63
C SER A 32 5.23 -6.07 1.98
N ALA A 33 6.33 -5.31 1.97
CA ALA A 33 7.04 -4.92 3.18
C ALA A 33 6.20 -3.99 4.07
N ILE A 34 5.45 -3.06 3.47
CA ILE A 34 4.52 -2.19 4.22
C ILE A 34 3.38 -3.02 4.84
N GLU A 35 2.77 -3.94 4.09
CA GLU A 35 1.69 -4.80 4.60
C GLU A 35 2.16 -5.73 5.73
N LYS A 36 3.42 -6.19 5.70
CA LYS A 36 4.03 -6.96 6.79
C LYS A 36 4.42 -6.09 7.98
N GLY A 37 4.58 -4.78 7.77
CA GLY A 37 5.06 -3.81 8.75
C GLY A 37 6.57 -3.86 8.95
N ASP A 38 7.30 -4.37 7.95
CA ASP A 38 8.77 -4.47 7.92
C ASP A 38 9.41 -3.21 7.32
N TYR A 39 8.58 -2.30 6.78
CA TYR A 39 9.02 -1.06 6.18
C TYR A 39 8.16 0.11 6.66
N ASN A 40 8.83 1.18 7.08
CA ASN A 40 8.19 2.45 7.39
C ASN A 40 8.23 3.35 6.14
N PRO A 41 7.11 3.52 5.41
CA PRO A 41 7.07 4.35 4.21
C PRO A 41 7.32 5.83 4.52
N THR A 42 7.83 6.56 3.52
CA THR A 42 7.92 8.02 3.60
C THR A 42 6.53 8.65 3.62
N ILE A 43 6.42 9.88 4.13
CA ILE A 43 5.15 10.64 4.14
C ILE A 43 4.55 10.71 2.73
N ASN A 44 5.36 10.96 1.71
CA ASN A 44 4.90 11.03 0.32
C ASN A 44 4.31 9.69 -0.16
N LEU A 45 4.93 8.57 0.21
CA LEU A 45 4.43 7.25 -0.13
C LEU A 45 3.14 6.91 0.63
N CYS A 46 3.03 7.29 1.91
CA CYS A 46 1.78 7.19 2.65
C CYS A 46 0.65 7.95 1.96
N ILE A 47 0.91 9.20 1.55
CA ILE A 47 -0.09 10.04 0.87
C ILE A 47 -0.50 9.42 -0.48
N ALA A 48 0.46 8.92 -1.26
CA ALA A 48 0.17 8.25 -2.53
C ALA A 48 -0.71 6.99 -2.33
N ILE A 49 -0.36 6.15 -1.34
CA ILE A 49 -1.15 4.96 -0.98
C ILE A 49 -2.55 5.36 -0.53
N CYS A 50 -2.67 6.35 0.36
CA CYS A 50 -3.96 6.82 0.87
C CYS A 50 -4.85 7.35 -0.26
N ARG A 51 -4.30 8.17 -1.17
CA ARG A 51 -5.02 8.69 -2.34
C ARG A 51 -5.51 7.56 -3.23
N GLU A 52 -4.64 6.61 -3.56
CA GLU A 52 -5.03 5.49 -4.41
C GLU A 52 -6.03 4.57 -3.71
N LEU A 53 -5.92 4.37 -2.39
CA LEU A 53 -6.86 3.53 -1.65
C LEU A 53 -8.15 4.26 -1.24
N GLY A 54 -8.31 5.54 -1.57
CA GLY A 54 -9.45 6.36 -1.14
C GLY A 54 -9.57 6.47 0.38
N LYS A 55 -8.44 6.53 1.08
CA LYS A 55 -8.34 6.69 2.54
C LYS A 55 -7.72 8.04 2.89
N THR A 56 -8.09 8.60 4.04
CA THR A 56 -7.56 9.84 4.61
C THR A 56 -6.75 9.57 5.85
#